data_AF-A0A5C7JXE9-F1
#
_entry.id   AF-A0A5C7JXE9-F1
#
_cell.length_a   1.000
_cell.length_b   1.000
_cell.length_c   1.000
_cell.angle_alpha   90.00
_cell.angle_beta   90.00
_cell.angle_gamma   90.00
#
_symmetry.space_group_name_H-M   'P 1'
#
loop_
_entity.id
_entity.type
_entity.pdbx_description
1 polymer ?
#
loop_
_entity_poly.entity_id
_entity_poly.type
_entity_poly.pdbx_seq_one_letter_code
_entity_poly.pdbx_strand_id
1 'polypeptide(L)'
;MKEELVSLFSQNFKIGNVYNHQEIRTLLEKNEVAILKNVAAYSYNRWNKGMSEPLPFFEWQGRDSYLFLGENYPYTGEVYHHPQGGKVKKIGFWESGKYSFSNSSIKSFKEWKNNEHKDNFETDVCYIDSKIDFIALDGSISQKVILKDKDVQNDFTDNYKNISYKSALGQKLFFKSINDKFDFGNKTYKIIKIQ
;
A
#
# COMPACT_ATOMS: atom_id res chain seq x y z
N MET A 1 -12.55 -9.90 -22.84
CA MET A 1 -12.42 -9.08 -21.61
C MET A 1 -10.99 -8.97 -21.11
N LYS A 2 -10.32 -10.04 -20.64
CA LYS A 2 -8.94 -9.91 -20.11
C LYS A 2 -7.95 -9.44 -21.19
N GLU A 3 -7.98 -10.02 -22.38
CA GLU A 3 -7.13 -9.63 -23.52
C GLU A 3 -7.39 -8.18 -23.99
N GLU A 4 -8.64 -7.74 -24.00
CA GLU A 4 -9.02 -6.37 -24.37
C GLU A 4 -8.50 -5.35 -23.34
N LEU A 5 -8.54 -5.69 -22.04
CA LEU A 5 -7.94 -4.87 -20.98
C LEU A 5 -6.40 -4.80 -21.11
N VAL A 6 -5.76 -5.92 -21.42
CA VAL A 6 -4.31 -5.99 -21.68
C VAL A 6 -3.96 -5.05 -22.84
N SER A 7 -4.71 -5.12 -23.94
CA SER A 7 -4.53 -4.26 -25.11
C SER A 7 -4.75 -2.78 -24.75
N LEU A 8 -5.83 -2.46 -24.03
CA LEU A 8 -6.15 -1.10 -23.61
C LEU A 8 -5.00 -0.49 -22.79
N PHE A 9 -4.52 -1.18 -21.76
CA PHE A 9 -3.44 -0.66 -20.93
C PHE A 9 -2.11 -0.59 -21.67
N SER A 10 -1.75 -1.61 -22.45
CA SER A 10 -0.46 -1.64 -23.15
C SER A 10 -0.35 -0.59 -24.26
N GLN A 11 -1.48 -0.15 -24.83
CA GLN A 11 -1.51 0.94 -25.81
C GLN A 11 -1.39 2.34 -25.19
N ASN A 12 -1.77 2.48 -23.91
CA ASN A 12 -1.83 3.79 -23.24
C ASN A 12 -0.73 3.98 -22.20
N PHE A 13 -0.13 2.90 -21.71
CA PHE A 13 0.86 2.93 -20.64
C PHE A 13 2.10 2.13 -21.02
N LYS A 14 3.26 2.60 -20.53
CA LYS A 14 4.57 1.99 -20.75
C LYS A 14 5.02 1.26 -19.49
N ILE A 15 5.42 0.00 -19.64
CA ILE A 15 5.92 -0.81 -18.52
C ILE A 15 7.08 -0.10 -17.83
N GLY A 16 7.06 -0.06 -16.51
CA GLY A 16 8.08 0.61 -15.69
C GLY A 16 7.80 2.09 -15.41
N ASN A 17 6.78 2.68 -16.03
CA ASN A 17 6.40 4.06 -15.76
C ASN A 17 5.37 4.15 -14.62
N VAL A 18 5.47 5.24 -13.86
CA VAL A 18 4.51 5.62 -12.81
C VAL A 18 3.48 6.59 -13.37
N TYR A 19 2.21 6.34 -13.07
CA TYR A 19 1.05 7.14 -13.45
C TYR A 19 0.25 7.52 -12.21
N ASN A 20 -0.43 8.65 -12.27
CA ASN A 20 -1.30 9.07 -11.19
C ASN A 20 -2.72 8.48 -11.30
N HIS A 21 -3.46 8.49 -10.20
CA HIS A 21 -4.84 7.98 -10.14
C HIS A 21 -5.76 8.61 -11.21
N GLN A 22 -5.65 9.91 -11.46
CA GLN A 22 -6.54 10.62 -12.38
C GLN A 22 -6.27 10.23 -13.84
N GLU A 23 -5.02 10.03 -14.22
CA GLU A 23 -4.64 9.56 -15.56
C GLU A 23 -5.28 8.19 -15.85
N ILE A 24 -5.13 7.25 -14.93
CA ILE A 24 -5.70 5.90 -15.07
C ILE A 24 -7.22 5.98 -15.05
N ARG A 25 -7.81 6.73 -14.10
CA ARG A 25 -9.27 6.88 -13.99
C ARG A 25 -9.88 7.44 -15.26
N THR A 26 -9.24 8.44 -15.87
CA THR A 26 -9.70 9.06 -17.12
C THR A 26 -9.73 8.05 -18.27
N LEU A 27 -8.72 7.19 -18.38
CA LEU A 27 -8.70 6.11 -19.36
C LEU A 27 -9.85 5.13 -19.10
N LEU A 28 -10.04 4.69 -17.85
CA LEU A 28 -11.10 3.75 -17.49
C LEU A 28 -12.49 4.31 -17.82
N GLU A 29 -12.76 5.58 -17.53
CA GLU A 29 -14.06 6.22 -17.78
C GLU A 29 -14.40 6.32 -19.27
N LYS A 30 -13.41 6.58 -20.12
CA LYS A 30 -13.60 6.73 -21.58
C LYS A 30 -13.73 5.41 -22.34
N ASN A 31 -13.45 4.27 -21.70
CA ASN A 31 -13.39 2.99 -22.38
C ASN A 31 -14.38 1.99 -21.78
N GLU A 32 -15.31 1.50 -22.59
CA GLU A 32 -16.35 0.56 -22.17
C GLU A 32 -15.79 -0.81 -21.77
N VAL A 33 -14.66 -1.21 -22.34
CA VAL A 33 -13.90 -2.43 -21.99
C VAL A 33 -13.57 -2.48 -20.49
N ALA A 34 -13.28 -1.32 -19.89
CA ALA A 34 -13.01 -1.21 -18.47
C ALA A 34 -14.32 -1.19 -17.67
N ILE A 35 -14.91 -2.35 -17.41
CA ILE A 35 -16.18 -2.45 -16.66
C ILE A 35 -16.02 -1.85 -15.26
N LEU A 36 -14.92 -2.18 -14.57
CA LEU A 36 -14.61 -1.58 -13.28
C LEU A 36 -13.94 -0.23 -13.52
N LYS A 37 -14.51 0.84 -12.96
CA LYS A 37 -13.91 2.18 -13.05
C LYS A 37 -12.97 2.49 -11.88
N ASN A 38 -12.90 1.61 -10.88
CA ASN A 38 -12.03 1.79 -9.72
C ASN A 38 -10.58 1.38 -10.06
N VAL A 39 -9.63 2.33 -10.00
CA VAL A 39 -8.20 2.09 -10.29
C VAL A 39 -7.61 1.00 -9.42
N ALA A 40 -8.01 0.92 -8.14
CA ALA A 40 -7.51 -0.10 -7.22
C ALA A 40 -7.85 -1.52 -7.68
N ALA A 41 -8.93 -1.71 -8.45
CA ALA A 41 -9.29 -3.02 -8.98
C ALA A 41 -8.24 -3.60 -9.94
N TYR A 42 -7.42 -2.72 -10.52
CA TYR A 42 -6.38 -3.07 -11.49
C TYR A 42 -4.98 -3.18 -10.86
N SER A 43 -4.89 -3.16 -9.53
CA SER A 43 -3.62 -3.25 -8.80
C SER A 43 -3.43 -4.63 -8.17
N TYR A 44 -2.23 -5.20 -8.28
CA TYR A 44 -1.94 -6.51 -7.67
C TYR A 44 -1.87 -6.44 -6.14
N ASN A 45 -1.53 -5.27 -5.59
CA ASN A 45 -1.24 -5.05 -4.17
C ASN A 45 -2.20 -4.10 -3.44
N ARG A 46 -3.32 -3.68 -4.07
CA ARG A 46 -4.34 -2.86 -3.39
C ARG A 46 -5.72 -3.49 -3.51
N TRP A 47 -6.07 -4.34 -2.57
CA TRP A 47 -7.31 -5.11 -2.59
C TRP A 47 -8.40 -4.43 -1.79
N ASN A 48 -9.64 -4.56 -2.27
CA ASN A 48 -10.83 -4.09 -1.55
C ASN A 48 -11.83 -5.24 -1.44
N LYS A 49 -12.53 -5.35 -0.29
CA LYS A 49 -13.55 -6.40 -0.09
C LYS A 49 -14.68 -6.36 -1.12
N GLY A 50 -14.94 -5.21 -1.76
CA GLY A 50 -15.92 -5.08 -2.83
C GLY A 50 -15.55 -5.75 -4.17
N MET A 51 -14.28 -6.13 -4.38
CA MET A 51 -13.83 -6.71 -5.65
C MET A 51 -14.26 -8.18 -5.78
N SER A 52 -14.46 -8.67 -7.01
CA SER A 52 -14.66 -10.10 -7.28
C SER A 52 -13.34 -10.86 -7.24
N GLU A 53 -12.31 -10.28 -7.86
CA GLU A 53 -10.94 -10.77 -7.95
C GLU A 53 -9.99 -9.59 -8.24
N PRO A 54 -8.69 -9.71 -7.94
CA PRO A 54 -7.69 -8.73 -8.37
C PRO A 54 -7.35 -8.89 -9.86
N LEU A 55 -7.27 -7.78 -10.60
CA LEU A 55 -6.80 -7.73 -11.99
C LEU A 55 -5.43 -7.05 -12.03
N PRO A 56 -4.32 -7.77 -11.91
CA PRO A 56 -3.03 -7.15 -11.59
C PRO A 56 -2.37 -6.57 -12.85
N PHE A 57 -2.47 -5.26 -13.07
CA PHE A 57 -1.73 -4.53 -14.11
C PHE A 57 -0.78 -3.48 -13.53
N PHE A 58 -1.12 -3.00 -12.33
CA PHE A 58 -0.39 -1.95 -11.63
C PHE A 58 0.11 -2.43 -10.27
N GLU A 59 1.18 -1.83 -9.82
CA GLU A 59 1.55 -1.74 -8.41
C GLU A 59 1.09 -0.39 -7.87
N TRP A 60 0.29 -0.40 -6.82
CA TRP A 60 0.01 0.79 -6.04
C TRP A 60 1.18 1.09 -5.11
N GLN A 61 1.82 2.24 -5.29
CA GLN A 61 2.97 2.66 -4.48
C GLN A 61 2.58 3.60 -3.34
N GLY A 62 1.28 3.69 -3.03
CA GLY A 62 0.73 4.64 -2.07
C GLY A 62 0.17 5.90 -2.74
N ARG A 63 -0.76 6.55 -2.03
CA ARG A 63 -1.47 7.76 -2.49
C ARG A 63 -2.02 7.60 -3.90
N ASP A 64 -1.67 8.51 -4.78
CA ASP A 64 -2.07 8.57 -6.17
C ASP A 64 -1.06 7.90 -7.11
N SER A 65 -0.01 7.24 -6.61
CA SER A 65 1.06 6.66 -7.42
C SER A 65 0.82 5.20 -7.79
N TYR A 66 0.89 4.91 -9.10
CA TYR A 66 0.71 3.57 -9.66
C TYR A 66 1.76 3.26 -10.71
N LEU A 67 2.59 2.24 -10.46
CA LEU A 67 3.56 1.73 -11.42
C LEU A 67 2.89 0.72 -12.35
N PHE A 68 2.98 0.94 -13.66
CA PHE A 68 2.46 -0.02 -14.64
C PHE A 68 3.45 -1.16 -14.86
N LEU A 69 3.00 -2.40 -14.59
CA LEU A 69 3.79 -3.62 -14.70
C LEU A 69 3.50 -4.41 -15.98
N GLY A 70 2.30 -4.26 -16.55
CA GLY A 70 1.82 -5.09 -17.65
C GLY A 70 1.22 -6.43 -17.19
N GLU A 71 0.98 -7.35 -18.12
CA GLU A 71 0.47 -8.68 -17.81
C GLU A 71 1.59 -9.67 -17.43
N ASN A 72 1.26 -10.72 -16.68
CA ASN A 72 2.15 -11.85 -16.36
C ASN A 72 3.44 -11.47 -15.64
N TYR A 73 3.47 -10.30 -15.00
CA TYR A 73 4.58 -9.91 -14.16
C TYR A 73 4.69 -10.88 -12.96
N PRO A 74 5.88 -11.40 -12.63
CA PRO A 74 6.08 -12.28 -11.48
C PRO A 74 6.01 -11.44 -10.19
N TYR A 75 4.79 -11.06 -9.81
CA TYR A 75 4.52 -10.14 -8.70
C TYR A 75 5.31 -10.57 -7.47
N THR A 76 6.06 -9.62 -6.92
CA THR A 76 6.79 -9.78 -5.68
C THR A 76 6.60 -8.51 -4.89
N GLY A 77 6.01 -8.60 -3.69
CA GLY A 77 5.70 -7.44 -2.89
C GLY A 77 4.50 -7.61 -1.98
N GLU A 78 4.38 -6.70 -1.02
CA GLU A 78 3.30 -6.69 -0.05
C GLU A 78 1.95 -6.39 -0.70
N VAL A 79 0.86 -6.84 -0.09
CA VAL A 79 -0.51 -6.54 -0.50
C VAL A 79 -1.22 -5.83 0.64
N TYR A 80 -1.96 -4.79 0.28
CA TYR A 80 -2.64 -3.91 1.22
C TYR A 80 -4.15 -3.85 0.97
N HIS A 81 -4.89 -3.65 2.04
CA HIS A 81 -6.29 -3.26 2.05
C HIS A 81 -6.41 -1.83 2.59
N HIS A 82 -7.18 -0.99 1.90
CA HIS A 82 -7.44 0.37 2.33
C HIS A 82 -8.95 0.60 2.40
N PRO A 83 -9.61 0.20 3.51
CA PRO A 83 -11.05 0.39 3.69
C PRO A 83 -11.43 1.87 3.64
N GLN A 84 -12.63 2.15 3.14
CA GLN A 84 -13.15 3.52 3.07
C GLN A 84 -13.25 4.12 4.48
N GLY A 85 -12.60 5.28 4.68
CA GLY A 85 -12.55 5.96 5.98
C GLY A 85 -11.72 5.24 7.05
N GLY A 86 -11.07 4.12 6.71
CA GLY A 86 -10.21 3.37 7.60
C GLY A 86 -8.72 3.54 7.28
N LYS A 87 -7.89 2.81 8.02
CA LYS A 87 -6.44 2.82 7.84
C LYS A 87 -6.01 1.79 6.80
N VAL A 88 -4.90 2.05 6.11
CA VAL A 88 -4.25 1.04 5.29
C VAL A 88 -3.74 -0.08 6.18
N LYS A 89 -3.96 -1.32 5.74
CA LYS A 89 -3.49 -2.53 6.40
C LYS A 89 -2.78 -3.44 5.41
N LYS A 90 -1.77 -4.17 5.87
CA LYS A 90 -1.12 -5.24 5.11
C LYS A 90 -1.89 -6.55 5.31
N ILE A 91 -2.22 -7.22 4.20
CA ILE A 91 -3.01 -8.46 4.20
C ILE A 91 -2.23 -9.68 3.71
N GLY A 92 -1.08 -9.49 3.08
CA GLY A 92 -0.23 -10.57 2.62
C GLY A 92 0.96 -10.11 1.79
N PHE A 93 1.52 -11.04 1.02
CA PHE A 93 2.70 -10.85 0.20
C PHE A 93 2.66 -11.78 -1.01
N TRP A 94 3.08 -11.28 -2.16
CA TRP A 94 3.41 -12.08 -3.34
C TRP A 94 4.90 -12.39 -3.35
N GLU A 95 5.26 -13.64 -3.62
CA GLU A 95 6.63 -14.06 -3.88
C GLU A 95 6.67 -14.82 -5.22
N SER A 96 7.32 -14.24 -6.23
CA SER A 96 7.43 -14.86 -7.56
C SER A 96 6.09 -15.32 -8.14
N GLY A 97 5.05 -14.50 -8.02
CA GLY A 97 3.70 -14.82 -8.51
C GLY A 97 2.91 -15.81 -7.66
N LYS A 98 3.38 -16.17 -6.45
CA LYS A 98 2.61 -16.94 -5.46
C LYS A 98 2.21 -16.05 -4.29
N TYR A 99 0.91 -15.96 -4.03
CA TYR A 99 0.39 -15.13 -2.94
C TYR A 99 0.25 -15.91 -1.63
N SER A 100 0.66 -15.28 -0.53
CA SER A 100 0.48 -15.75 0.84
C SER A 100 -0.20 -14.67 1.68
N PHE A 101 -1.29 -15.03 2.37
CA PHE A 101 -1.92 -14.15 3.35
C PHE A 101 -1.07 -14.04 4.61
N SER A 102 -1.08 -12.86 5.24
CA SER A 102 -0.44 -12.65 6.55
C SER A 102 -1.03 -13.56 7.63
N ASN A 103 -2.33 -13.85 7.54
CA ASN A 103 -2.96 -14.88 8.33
C ASN A 103 -2.99 -16.21 7.56
N SER A 104 -2.30 -17.21 8.10
CA SER A 104 -2.22 -18.55 7.52
C SER A 104 -3.54 -19.32 7.47
N SER A 105 -4.57 -18.92 8.23
CA SER A 105 -5.89 -19.57 8.18
C SER A 105 -6.73 -19.16 6.97
N ILE A 106 -6.34 -18.10 6.25
CA ILE A 106 -6.99 -17.64 5.02
C ILE A 106 -6.26 -18.26 3.83
N LYS A 107 -6.99 -18.94 2.94
CA LYS A 107 -6.43 -19.66 1.79
C LYS A 107 -6.77 -19.05 0.43
N SER A 108 -7.75 -18.15 0.37
CA SER A 108 -8.18 -17.54 -0.87
C SER A 108 -8.68 -16.11 -0.71
N PHE A 109 -8.68 -15.35 -1.81
CA PHE A 109 -9.29 -14.02 -1.88
C PHE A 109 -10.76 -14.05 -1.42
N LYS A 110 -11.51 -15.08 -1.83
CA LYS A 110 -12.92 -15.27 -1.46
C LYS A 110 -13.10 -15.44 0.05
N GLU A 111 -12.24 -16.23 0.70
CA GLU A 111 -12.26 -16.40 2.15
C GLU A 111 -11.91 -15.09 2.88
N TRP A 112 -10.87 -14.38 2.45
CA TRP A 112 -10.51 -13.08 3.02
C TRP A 112 -11.66 -12.07 2.90
N LYS A 113 -12.24 -11.97 1.70
CA LYS A 113 -13.35 -11.07 1.38
C LYS A 113 -14.58 -11.32 2.26
N ASN A 114 -14.93 -12.59 2.46
CA ASN A 114 -16.13 -13.00 3.19
C ASN A 114 -15.91 -13.11 4.71
N ASN A 115 -14.71 -12.79 5.20
CA ASN A 115 -14.43 -12.86 6.63
C ASN A 115 -15.08 -11.67 7.35
N GLU A 116 -16.25 -11.91 7.94
CA GLU A 116 -17.01 -10.94 8.73
C GLU A 116 -16.39 -10.70 10.12
N HIS A 117 -15.51 -11.60 10.60
CA HIS A 117 -14.86 -11.50 11.90
C HIS A 117 -13.62 -10.60 11.87
N LYS A 118 -13.84 -9.32 11.56
CA LYS A 118 -13.00 -8.12 11.81
C LYS A 118 -11.54 -8.21 11.31
N ASP A 119 -10.96 -7.05 11.01
CA ASP A 119 -9.64 -6.90 10.37
C ASP A 119 -8.44 -7.34 11.24
N ASN A 120 -8.66 -8.24 12.21
CA ASN A 120 -7.70 -8.82 13.15
C ASN A 120 -6.54 -9.56 12.45
N PHE A 121 -6.73 -9.89 11.18
CA PHE A 121 -5.76 -10.58 10.33
C PHE A 121 -4.92 -9.60 9.50
N GLU A 122 -5.32 -8.34 9.48
CA GLU A 122 -4.65 -7.30 8.72
C GLU A 122 -3.71 -6.55 9.65
N THR A 123 -2.47 -6.37 9.20
CA THR A 123 -1.43 -5.74 10.02
C THR A 123 -1.45 -4.24 9.78
N ASP A 124 -1.44 -3.44 10.84
CA ASP A 124 -1.23 -2.00 10.71
C ASP A 124 0.09 -1.70 10.02
N VAL A 125 0.06 -0.71 9.13
CA VAL A 125 1.24 -0.18 8.45
C VAL A 125 1.33 1.31 8.67
N CYS A 126 2.55 1.82 8.67
CA CYS A 126 2.82 3.24 8.69
C CYS A 126 2.31 3.84 7.39
N TYR A 127 1.28 4.67 7.49
CA TYR A 127 0.72 5.38 6.35
C TYR A 127 0.45 6.83 6.73
N ILE A 128 -0.09 7.61 5.80
CA ILE A 128 -0.45 9.00 6.06
C ILE A 128 -1.43 9.07 7.25
N ASP A 129 -1.17 10.04 8.12
CA ASP A 129 -1.84 10.32 9.39
C ASP A 129 -1.68 9.25 10.47
N SER A 130 -0.89 8.19 10.24
CA SER A 130 -0.50 7.25 11.29
C SER A 130 0.37 7.93 12.33
N LYS A 131 0.08 7.67 13.61
CA LYS A 131 0.98 7.96 14.76
C LYS A 131 1.93 6.79 14.95
N ILE A 132 3.23 7.04 14.89
CA ILE A 132 4.25 5.99 14.85
C ILE A 132 5.24 6.22 15.99
N ASP A 133 5.42 5.19 16.82
CA ASP A 133 6.48 5.13 17.81
C ASP A 133 7.57 4.16 17.32
N PHE A 134 8.83 4.59 17.39
CA PHE A 134 9.98 3.73 17.09
C PHE A 134 11.14 4.02 18.03
N ILE A 135 12.00 3.02 18.21
CA ILE A 135 13.15 3.06 19.11
C ILE A 135 14.40 2.54 18.40
N ALA A 136 15.54 3.17 18.67
CA ALA A 136 16.83 2.64 18.25
C ALA A 136 17.06 1.27 18.90
N LEU A 137 17.69 0.33 18.19
CA LEU A 137 17.92 -1.02 18.71
C LEU A 137 18.80 -1.05 19.97
N ASP A 138 19.66 -0.03 20.14
CA ASP A 138 20.49 0.17 21.34
C ASP A 138 19.74 0.87 22.50
N GLY A 139 18.46 1.20 22.32
CA GLY A 139 17.62 1.88 23.31
C GLY A 139 17.94 3.37 23.50
N SER A 140 18.93 3.92 22.79
CA SER A 140 19.44 5.28 23.04
C SER A 140 18.48 6.40 22.64
N ILE A 141 17.58 6.13 21.67
CA ILE A 141 16.68 7.14 21.11
C ILE A 141 15.30 6.52 20.91
N SER A 142 14.27 7.19 21.42
CA SER A 142 12.87 6.94 21.07
C SER A 142 12.29 8.16 20.36
N GLN A 143 11.45 7.93 19.35
CA GLN A 143 10.83 8.97 18.54
C GLN A 143 9.35 8.68 18.36
N LYS A 144 8.57 9.76 18.26
CA LYS A 144 7.13 9.76 18.02
C LYS A 144 6.82 10.70 16.86
N VAL A 145 6.30 10.16 15.75
CA VAL A 145 6.03 10.94 14.56
C VAL A 145 4.64 10.69 13.97
N ILE A 146 4.11 11.66 13.23
CA ILE A 146 2.96 11.49 12.35
C ILE A 146 3.39 11.74 10.91
N LEU A 147 3.09 10.80 10.01
CA LEU A 147 3.32 10.99 8.57
C LEU A 147 2.25 11.91 7.99
N LYS A 148 2.65 12.97 7.28
CA LYS A 148 1.76 13.91 6.61
C LYS A 148 2.00 13.90 5.11
N ASP A 149 0.94 14.12 4.34
CA ASP A 149 0.98 14.17 2.86
C ASP A 149 1.69 15.42 2.33
N LYS A 150 1.71 16.47 3.14
CA LYS A 150 2.27 17.78 2.81
C LYS A 150 3.56 18.00 3.56
N ASP A 151 4.36 18.94 3.06
CA ASP A 151 5.48 19.45 3.81
C ASP A 151 4.98 20.19 5.04
N VAL A 152 5.64 19.94 6.17
CA VAL A 152 5.28 20.44 7.49
C VAL A 152 6.50 21.11 8.09
N GLN A 153 6.31 22.28 8.70
CA GLN A 153 7.39 23.05 9.31
C GLN A 153 7.31 22.97 10.82
N ASN A 154 8.08 22.06 11.42
CA ASN A 154 8.25 21.94 12.88
C ASN A 154 6.93 21.91 13.69
N ASP A 155 5.89 21.27 13.14
CA ASP A 155 4.59 21.14 13.80
C ASP A 155 4.52 19.87 14.66
N PHE A 156 3.73 19.94 15.73
CA PHE A 156 3.43 18.80 16.60
C PHE A 156 1.92 18.61 16.75
N THR A 157 1.50 17.37 16.94
CA THR A 157 0.11 17.02 17.23
C THR A 157 0.10 15.88 18.26
N ASP A 158 -0.55 16.09 19.40
CA ASP A 158 -0.62 15.11 20.51
C ASP A 158 0.77 14.58 20.98
N ASN A 159 1.77 15.46 21.02
CA ASN A 159 3.18 15.13 21.32
C ASN A 159 3.91 14.29 20.25
N TYR A 160 3.36 14.15 19.05
CA TYR A 160 4.04 13.57 17.90
C TYR A 160 4.56 14.67 16.99
N LYS A 161 5.79 14.53 16.49
CA LYS A 161 6.34 15.41 15.47
C LYS A 161 5.71 15.12 14.12
N ASN A 162 5.15 16.11 13.46
CA ASN A 162 4.68 15.97 12.09
C ASN A 162 5.89 15.91 11.15
N ILE A 163 5.92 14.91 10.26
CA ILE A 163 6.93 14.79 9.21
C ILE A 163 6.25 14.50 7.86
N SER A 164 6.79 15.07 6.78
CA SER A 164 6.35 14.74 5.42
C SER A 164 6.68 13.29 5.11
N TYR A 165 5.74 12.52 4.55
CA TYR A 165 6.04 11.15 4.09
C TYR A 165 7.07 11.13 2.95
N LYS A 166 7.25 12.25 2.24
CA LYS A 166 8.27 12.43 1.20
C LYS A 166 9.66 12.73 1.75
N SER A 167 9.78 13.05 3.05
CA SER A 167 11.08 13.22 3.69
C SER A 167 11.86 11.91 3.74
N ALA A 168 13.19 11.99 3.90
CA ALA A 168 14.03 10.79 3.99
C ALA A 168 13.57 9.81 5.09
N LEU A 169 13.19 10.32 6.27
CA LEU A 169 12.63 9.49 7.34
C LEU A 169 11.22 8.97 6.98
N GLY A 170 10.38 9.83 6.39
CA GLY A 170 9.03 9.47 5.97
C GLY A 170 9.01 8.29 5.01
N GLN A 171 9.88 8.31 3.99
CA GLN A 171 10.02 7.23 3.00
C GLN A 171 10.54 5.94 3.63
N LYS A 172 11.38 6.02 4.67
CA LYS A 172 11.83 4.82 5.41
C LYS A 172 10.72 4.23 6.26
N LEU A 173 9.77 5.01 6.75
CA LEU A 173 8.65 4.54 7.55
C LEU A 173 7.49 4.03 6.70
N PHE A 174 7.22 4.66 5.56
CA PHE A 174 6.06 4.38 4.72
C PHE A 174 5.90 2.88 4.42
N PHE A 175 4.68 2.38 4.62
CA PHE A 175 4.26 0.98 4.57
C PHE A 175 4.88 -0.02 5.56
N LYS A 176 5.83 0.39 6.42
CA LYS A 176 6.37 -0.53 7.43
C LYS A 176 5.35 -0.90 8.50
N SER A 177 5.44 -2.13 8.98
CA SER A 177 4.64 -2.67 10.08
C SER A 177 5.35 -2.62 11.43
N ILE A 178 4.61 -2.89 12.50
CA ILE A 178 5.19 -3.11 13.83
C ILE A 178 6.25 -4.22 13.74
N ASN A 179 7.36 -4.02 14.44
CA ASN A 179 8.57 -4.83 14.44
C ASN A 179 9.50 -4.69 13.25
N ASP A 180 9.10 -4.02 12.16
CA ASP A 180 10.01 -3.75 11.07
C ASP A 180 11.17 -2.89 11.52
N LYS A 181 12.33 -3.18 10.94
CA LYS A 181 13.57 -2.45 11.16
C LYS A 181 13.87 -1.53 10.00
N PHE A 182 14.57 -0.44 10.29
CA PHE A 182 15.06 0.48 9.28
C PHE A 182 16.28 1.26 9.77
N ASP A 183 17.16 1.59 8.83
CA ASP A 183 18.33 2.42 9.11
C ASP A 183 18.03 3.89 8.80
N PHE A 184 18.44 4.77 9.70
CA PHE A 184 18.35 6.21 9.52
C PHE A 184 19.48 6.91 10.27
N GLY A 185 20.23 7.76 9.57
CA GLY A 185 21.49 8.28 10.11
C GLY A 185 22.48 7.14 10.37
N ASN A 186 23.03 7.07 11.59
CA ASN A 186 24.00 6.05 12.02
C ASN A 186 23.39 4.98 12.93
N LYS A 187 22.06 4.83 12.94
CA LYS A 187 21.36 3.89 13.83
C LYS A 187 20.34 3.06 13.06
N THR A 188 20.10 1.86 13.57
CA THR A 188 18.97 1.01 13.20
C THR A 188 17.86 1.18 14.22
N TYR A 189 16.64 1.37 13.74
CA TYR A 189 15.43 1.54 14.54
C TYR A 189 14.48 0.38 14.32
N LYS A 190 13.58 0.18 15.28
CA LYS A 190 12.46 -0.76 15.22
C LYS A 190 11.15 -0.03 15.51
N ILE A 191 10.14 -0.27 14.69
CA ILE A 191 8.78 0.25 14.94
C ILE A 191 8.15 -0.56 16.08
N ILE A 192 7.66 0.13 17.10
CA ILE A 192 7.06 -0.49 18.28
C ILE A 192 5.56 -0.23 18.38
N LYS A 193 5.04 0.80 17.70
CA LYS A 193 3.62 1.14 17.74
C LYS A 193 3.19 1.89 16.49
N ILE A 194 1.98 1.59 16.03
CA ILE A 194 1.27 2.33 14.97
C ILE A 194 -0.15 2.58 15.47
N GLN A 195 -0.62 3.82 15.40
CA GLN A 195 -1.97 4.24 15.82
C GLN A 195 -2.61 5.20 14.83
#